data_AF-A0A1G7VYD0-F1
#
_entry.id   AF-A0A1G7VYD0-F1
#
_cell.length_a   1.000
_cell.length_b   1.000
_cell.length_c   1.000
_cell.angle_alpha   90.00
_cell.angle_beta   90.00
_cell.angle_gamma   90.00
#
_symmetry.space_group_name_H-M   'P 1'
#
loop_
_entity.id
_entity.type
_entity.pdbx_description
1 polymer ?
#
loop_
_entity_poly.entity_id
_entity_poly.type
_entity_poly.pdbx_seq_one_letter_code
_entity_poly.pdbx_strand_id
1 'polypeptide(L)'
;MLQELPGIPPMPNQFVCKVVWEPALVSSRLSELSASLNEALLREVSEHGYRARIEATELHSTTAAGSYHWHAAVYAIRSLLVERGWKPENTRNCPFIVDPNRKIAIVVMTGDSDTGSIGGYPTNQAEKGAVLKQAVANNYKQLTLFNADLASTRLANSKEATQLWVLLYHVSTGSNGKSEIRAELSLPSEFERKKIINWKERIILSSILPDGEAFIQNDSPTGPIDVPIERRTGT
;
A
#
# COMPACT_ATOMS: atom_id res chain seq x y z
N MET A 1 5.23 30.64 -26.64
CA MET A 1 3.85 30.46 -27.14
C MET A 1 3.92 29.36 -28.20
N LEU A 2 3.73 28.10 -27.78
CA LEU A 2 3.79 26.94 -28.68
C LEU A 2 2.40 26.70 -29.24
N GLN A 3 2.34 26.61 -30.56
CA GLN A 3 1.15 26.64 -31.39
C GLN A 3 0.51 25.24 -31.42
N GLU A 4 -0.77 25.13 -31.06
CA GLU A 4 -1.54 23.89 -31.17
C GLU A 4 -1.83 23.58 -32.66
N LEU A 5 -1.57 22.35 -33.08
CA LEU A 5 -1.94 21.84 -34.41
C LEU A 5 -3.41 21.37 -34.40
N PRO A 6 -4.24 21.80 -35.36
CA PRO A 6 -5.67 21.48 -35.39
C PRO A 6 -5.94 20.11 -36.00
N GLY A 7 -6.83 19.32 -35.38
CA GLY A 7 -7.50 18.18 -36.06
C GLY A 7 -7.43 16.81 -35.38
N ILE A 8 -6.82 16.68 -34.20
CA ILE A 8 -6.96 15.49 -33.36
C ILE A 8 -7.80 15.90 -32.15
N PRO A 9 -9.05 15.42 -31.97
CA PRO A 9 -9.72 15.61 -30.69
C PRO A 9 -8.83 15.02 -29.60
N PRO A 10 -8.57 15.73 -28.49
CA PRO A 10 -7.83 15.15 -27.37
C PRO A 10 -8.49 13.82 -27.04
N MET A 11 -7.70 12.74 -27.05
CA MET A 11 -8.23 11.39 -26.86
C MET A 11 -9.09 11.38 -25.59
N PRO A 12 -10.38 10.96 -25.67
CA PRO A 12 -11.25 11.07 -24.53
C PRO A 12 -10.84 10.10 -23.43
N ASN A 13 -10.61 10.70 -22.27
CA ASN A 13 -10.57 10.14 -20.92
C ASN A 13 -9.25 9.47 -20.47
N GLN A 14 -8.26 10.32 -20.17
CA GLN A 14 -7.37 10.14 -19.02
C GLN A 14 -8.18 9.58 -17.86
N PHE A 15 -7.85 8.38 -17.37
CA PHE A 15 -8.47 7.88 -16.16
C PHE A 15 -8.23 8.89 -15.03
N VAL A 16 -9.27 9.59 -14.59
CA VAL A 16 -9.21 10.38 -13.37
C VAL A 16 -8.82 9.41 -12.24
N CYS A 17 -7.70 9.69 -11.59
CA CYS A 17 -7.22 8.88 -10.47
C CYS A 17 -8.24 8.95 -9.34
N LYS A 18 -8.79 7.81 -8.92
CA LYS A 18 -9.65 7.73 -7.74
C LYS A 18 -8.78 7.80 -6.48
N VAL A 19 -8.91 8.85 -5.68
CA VAL A 19 -8.17 8.98 -4.41
C VAL A 19 -9.12 8.72 -3.24
N VAL A 20 -8.77 7.75 -2.39
CA VAL A 20 -9.51 7.37 -1.18
C VAL A 20 -8.60 7.65 0.02
N TRP A 21 -9.05 8.47 0.97
CA TRP A 21 -8.21 8.91 2.10
C TRP A 21 -8.98 9.07 3.41
N GLU A 22 -10.30 9.28 3.36
CA GLU A 22 -11.14 9.32 4.58
C GLU A 22 -11.13 7.95 5.28
N PRO A 23 -10.87 7.85 6.60
CA PRO A 23 -10.63 6.57 7.29
C PRO A 23 -11.73 5.51 7.07
N ALA A 24 -13.00 5.91 7.11
CA ALA A 24 -14.11 5.00 6.88
C ALA A 24 -14.13 4.46 5.43
N LEU A 25 -13.81 5.31 4.45
CA LEU A 25 -13.75 4.92 3.04
C LEU A 25 -12.52 4.05 2.75
N VAL A 26 -11.38 4.35 3.38
CA VAL A 26 -10.16 3.53 3.32
C VAL A 26 -10.44 2.12 3.83
N SER A 27 -11.06 2.00 5.01
CA SER A 27 -11.45 0.72 5.60
C SER A 27 -12.38 -0.08 4.68
N SER A 28 -13.46 0.56 4.19
CA SER A 28 -14.39 -0.07 3.24
C SER A 28 -13.67 -0.55 1.99
N ARG A 29 -12.83 0.32 1.40
CA ARG A 29 -12.18 0.02 0.13
C ARG A 29 -11.15 -1.10 0.24
N LEU A 30 -10.37 -1.14 1.33
CA LEU A 30 -9.44 -2.25 1.59
C LEU A 30 -10.18 -3.57 1.75
N SER A 31 -11.31 -3.58 2.48
CA SER A 31 -12.13 -4.77 2.64
C SER A 31 -12.77 -5.24 1.32
N GLU A 32 -13.15 -4.32 0.43
CA GLU A 32 -13.64 -4.64 -0.91
C GLU A 32 -12.56 -5.29 -1.79
N LEU A 33 -11.30 -4.86 -1.67
CA LEU A 33 -10.18 -5.46 -2.38
C LEU A 33 -9.94 -6.90 -1.92
N SER A 34 -9.93 -7.12 -0.61
CA SER A 34 -9.85 -8.44 0.00
C SER A 34 -10.22 -8.34 1.47
N ALA A 35 -11.03 -9.29 1.96
CA ALA A 35 -11.38 -9.40 3.37
C ALA A 35 -10.15 -9.61 4.29
N SER A 36 -9.00 -10.00 3.72
CA SER A 36 -7.73 -10.12 4.45
C SER A 36 -6.99 -8.79 4.64
N LEU A 37 -7.41 -7.70 4.00
CA LEU A 37 -6.74 -6.40 4.07
C LEU A 37 -7.49 -5.45 5.01
N ASN A 38 -6.72 -4.74 5.82
CA ASN A 38 -7.19 -3.60 6.61
C ASN A 38 -6.01 -2.64 6.86
N GLU A 39 -6.32 -1.43 7.29
CA GLU A 39 -5.32 -0.38 7.49
C GLU A 39 -4.30 -0.74 8.58
N ALA A 40 -4.75 -1.40 9.67
CA ALA A 40 -3.86 -1.84 10.76
C ALA A 40 -2.77 -2.80 10.28
N LEU A 41 -3.10 -3.74 9.38
CA LEU A 41 -2.12 -4.64 8.77
C LEU A 41 -1.09 -3.87 7.95
N LEU A 42 -1.52 -2.93 7.11
CA LEU A 42 -0.61 -2.15 6.26
C LEU A 42 0.23 -1.14 7.06
N ARG A 43 -0.32 -0.62 8.16
CA ARG A 43 0.42 0.16 9.16
C ARG A 43 1.52 -0.69 9.79
N GLU A 44 1.20 -1.90 10.28
CA GLU A 44 2.21 -2.79 10.88
C GLU A 44 3.34 -3.12 9.89
N VAL A 45 3.03 -3.32 8.60
CA VAL A 45 4.05 -3.52 7.56
C VAL A 45 5.02 -2.33 7.49
N SER A 46 4.48 -1.11 7.53
CA SER A 46 5.25 0.13 7.42
C SER A 46 6.08 0.40 8.68
N GLU A 47 5.50 0.16 9.86
CA GLU A 47 6.18 0.27 11.15
C GLU A 47 7.29 -0.76 11.30
N HIS A 48 7.06 -2.01 10.90
CA HIS A 48 8.08 -3.05 10.90
C HIS A 48 9.24 -2.71 9.96
N GLY A 49 8.93 -2.19 8.77
CA GLY A 49 9.94 -1.63 7.87
C GLY A 49 10.77 -0.52 8.53
N TYR A 50 10.11 0.41 9.21
CA TYR A 50 10.79 1.51 9.89
C TYR A 50 11.66 1.05 11.07
N ARG A 51 11.23 0.07 11.86
CA ARG A 51 12.07 -0.53 12.92
C ARG A 51 13.39 -1.06 12.36
N ALA A 52 13.37 -1.71 11.20
CA ALA A 52 14.61 -2.15 10.55
C ALA A 52 15.43 -0.99 9.94
N ARG A 53 14.77 0.08 9.48
CA ARG A 53 15.42 1.27 8.92
C ARG A 53 16.36 1.94 9.91
N ILE A 54 15.93 2.07 11.17
CA ILE A 54 16.67 2.80 12.21
C ILE A 54 17.90 2.04 12.73
N GLU A 55 18.02 0.76 12.41
CA GLU A 55 19.24 -0.03 12.69
C GLU A 55 20.42 0.37 11.78
N ALA A 56 20.16 1.07 10.68
CA ALA A 56 21.21 1.56 9.79
C ALA A 56 21.97 2.72 10.46
N THR A 57 23.28 2.54 10.61
CA THR A 57 24.20 3.55 11.14
C THR A 57 24.99 4.24 10.03
N GLU A 58 25.69 5.33 10.36
CA GLU A 58 26.58 6.06 9.44
C GLU A 58 27.73 5.20 8.87
N LEU A 59 28.06 4.09 9.51
CA LEU A 59 29.08 3.15 9.04
C LEU A 59 28.58 2.24 7.90
N HIS A 60 27.27 2.16 7.70
CA HIS A 60 26.69 1.40 6.60
C HIS A 60 26.69 2.20 5.30
N SER A 61 26.41 1.52 4.17
CA SER A 61 26.20 2.22 2.91
C SER A 61 25.01 3.18 3.00
N THR A 62 25.03 4.24 2.18
CA THR A 62 23.94 5.24 2.11
C THR A 62 22.58 4.62 1.74
N THR A 63 22.58 3.44 1.13
CA THR A 63 21.37 2.69 0.74
C THR A 63 20.88 1.72 1.81
N ALA A 64 21.63 1.50 2.89
CA ALA A 64 21.34 0.48 3.89
C ALA A 64 19.98 0.70 4.57
N ALA A 65 19.71 1.92 5.07
CA ALA A 65 18.44 2.26 5.72
C ALA A 65 17.22 1.93 4.84
N GLY A 66 17.27 2.33 3.56
CA GLY A 66 16.21 2.03 2.60
C GLY A 66 16.08 0.54 2.29
N SER A 67 17.21 -0.17 2.21
CA SER A 67 17.26 -1.60 1.93
C SER A 67 16.70 -2.42 3.09
N TYR A 68 17.09 -2.09 4.33
CA TYR A 68 16.57 -2.72 5.54
C TYR A 68 15.07 -2.51 5.67
N HIS A 69 14.59 -1.28 5.46
CA HIS A 69 13.15 -1.01 5.46
C HIS A 69 12.42 -1.87 4.45
N TRP A 70 12.88 -1.89 3.19
CA TRP A 70 12.23 -2.65 2.14
C TRP A 70 12.21 -4.16 2.43
N HIS A 71 13.33 -4.73 2.86
CA HIS A 71 13.41 -6.16 3.21
C HIS A 71 12.47 -6.53 4.36
N ALA A 72 12.45 -5.72 5.42
CA ALA A 72 11.58 -5.95 6.58
C ALA A 72 10.09 -5.77 6.23
N ALA A 73 9.73 -4.77 5.41
CA ALA A 73 8.35 -4.59 4.95
C ALA A 73 7.88 -5.73 4.05
N VAL A 74 8.73 -6.24 3.14
CA VAL A 74 8.44 -7.42 2.31
C VAL A 74 8.23 -8.66 3.18
N TYR A 75 9.07 -8.85 4.21
CA TYR A 75 8.88 -9.92 5.18
C TYR A 75 7.55 -9.76 5.92
N ALA A 76 7.28 -8.59 6.50
CA ALA A 76 6.10 -8.30 7.31
C ALA A 76 4.79 -8.62 6.55
N ILE A 77 4.64 -8.07 5.34
CA ILE A 77 3.40 -8.26 4.57
C ILE A 77 3.18 -9.72 4.18
N ARG A 78 4.26 -10.45 3.88
CA ARG A 78 4.18 -11.87 3.54
C ARG A 78 3.82 -12.71 4.75
N SER A 79 4.46 -12.48 5.89
CA SER A 79 4.16 -13.19 7.14
C SER A 79 2.70 -12.99 7.54
N LEU A 80 2.22 -11.74 7.55
CA LEU A 80 0.85 -11.41 7.98
C LEU A 80 -0.23 -11.96 7.03
N LEU A 81 0.05 -12.07 5.73
CA LEU A 81 -0.94 -12.52 4.73
C LEU A 81 -0.87 -14.02 4.43
N VAL A 82 0.28 -14.69 4.64
CA VAL A 82 0.39 -16.15 4.51
C VAL A 82 -0.55 -16.86 5.47
N GLU A 83 -0.64 -16.38 6.72
CA GLU A 83 -1.59 -16.88 7.72
C GLU A 83 -3.05 -16.72 7.30
N ARG A 84 -3.32 -15.83 6.34
CA ARG A 84 -4.65 -15.55 5.75
C ARG A 84 -4.85 -16.23 4.39
N GLY A 85 -3.98 -17.20 4.05
CA GLY A 85 -4.07 -18.01 2.84
C GLY A 85 -3.45 -17.39 1.58
N TRP A 86 -2.82 -16.21 1.67
CA TRP A 86 -2.11 -15.61 0.54
C TRP A 86 -0.81 -16.36 0.24
N LYS A 87 -0.35 -16.28 -1.01
CA LYS A 87 0.82 -17.04 -1.49
C LYS A 87 1.96 -16.12 -1.92
N PRO A 88 3.17 -16.23 -1.33
CA PRO A 88 4.34 -15.54 -1.81
C PRO A 88 4.73 -16.04 -3.20
N GLU A 89 5.01 -15.12 -4.12
CA GLU A 89 5.57 -15.44 -5.45
C GLU A 89 6.80 -14.58 -5.73
N ASN A 90 7.84 -15.18 -6.32
CA ASN A 90 9.09 -14.49 -6.68
C ASN A 90 9.28 -14.54 -8.20
N THR A 91 8.49 -13.77 -8.93
CA THR A 91 8.57 -13.75 -10.40
C THR A 91 9.74 -12.86 -10.83
N ARG A 92 10.81 -13.47 -11.39
CA ARG A 92 12.05 -12.78 -11.81
C ARG A 92 12.57 -11.81 -10.72
N ASN A 93 12.73 -12.32 -9.49
CA ASN A 93 13.21 -11.57 -8.33
C ASN A 93 12.33 -10.39 -7.88
N CYS A 94 11.07 -10.32 -8.33
CA CYS A 94 10.08 -9.39 -7.78
C CYS A 94 9.27 -10.11 -6.69
N PRO A 95 9.38 -9.70 -5.41
CA PRO A 95 8.68 -10.36 -4.33
C PRO A 95 7.22 -9.89 -4.24
N PHE A 96 6.30 -10.71 -4.77
CA PHE A 96 4.86 -10.50 -4.67
C PHE A 96 4.27 -11.29 -3.50
N ILE A 97 3.09 -10.87 -3.04
CA ILE A 97 2.17 -11.64 -2.21
C ILE A 97 0.80 -11.63 -2.91
N VAL A 98 0.28 -12.82 -3.23
CA VAL A 98 -0.89 -12.99 -4.11
C VAL A 98 -2.07 -13.51 -3.32
N ASP A 99 -3.25 -12.91 -3.52
CA ASP A 99 -4.45 -13.32 -2.78
C ASP A 99 -4.92 -14.74 -3.16
N PRO A 100 -5.68 -15.42 -2.29
CA PRO A 100 -6.14 -16.79 -2.52
C PRO A 100 -6.90 -16.99 -3.84
N ASN A 101 -7.67 -15.99 -4.26
CA ASN A 101 -8.47 -16.00 -5.48
C ASN A 101 -7.73 -15.42 -6.70
N ARG A 102 -6.46 -15.00 -6.54
CA ARG A 102 -5.65 -14.35 -7.59
C ARG A 102 -6.32 -13.14 -8.27
N LYS A 103 -7.24 -12.46 -7.59
CA LYS A 103 -7.79 -11.17 -7.99
C LYS A 103 -6.76 -10.05 -7.87
N ILE A 104 -5.96 -10.06 -6.80
CA ILE A 104 -4.92 -9.05 -6.55
C ILE A 104 -3.59 -9.68 -6.15
N ALA A 105 -2.51 -9.02 -6.55
CA ALA A 105 -1.16 -9.24 -6.04
C ALA A 105 -0.63 -7.92 -5.50
N ILE A 106 0.10 -7.96 -4.39
CA ILE A 106 0.73 -6.78 -3.79
C ILE A 106 2.25 -6.87 -3.94
N VAL A 107 2.86 -5.75 -4.27
CA VAL A 107 4.32 -5.54 -4.21
C VAL A 107 4.63 -4.32 -3.36
N VAL A 108 5.71 -4.40 -2.57
CA VAL A 108 6.18 -3.28 -1.73
C VAL A 108 7.24 -2.48 -2.47
N MET A 109 7.12 -1.15 -2.47
CA MET A 109 8.09 -0.25 -3.08
C MET A 109 8.30 1.01 -2.23
N THR A 110 9.52 1.54 -2.23
CA THR A 110 9.76 2.91 -1.76
C THR A 110 9.20 3.88 -2.79
N GLY A 111 8.38 4.82 -2.35
CA GLY A 111 7.87 5.93 -3.13
C GLY A 111 8.71 7.20 -2.95
N ASP A 112 8.26 8.29 -3.55
CA ASP A 112 8.84 9.63 -3.44
C ASP A 112 8.11 10.50 -2.40
N SER A 113 8.45 11.79 -2.35
CA SER A 113 7.88 12.78 -1.44
C SER A 113 6.37 12.97 -1.60
N ASP A 114 5.77 12.53 -2.69
CA ASP A 114 4.34 12.70 -2.97
C ASP A 114 3.51 11.51 -2.44
N THR A 115 4.17 10.44 -1.99
CA THR A 115 3.54 9.25 -1.43
C THR A 115 2.73 9.60 -0.18
N GLY A 116 1.47 9.16 -0.15
CA GLY A 116 0.52 9.45 0.93
C GLY A 116 0.02 10.90 0.96
N SER A 117 0.40 11.75 -0.01
CA SER A 117 -0.18 13.09 -0.16
C SER A 117 -1.45 13.04 -1.03
N ILE A 118 -2.57 13.56 -0.51
CA ILE A 118 -3.88 13.56 -1.18
C ILE A 118 -3.81 14.20 -2.57
N GLY A 119 -3.13 15.34 -2.69
CA GLY A 119 -2.93 16.07 -3.95
C GLY A 119 -1.62 15.75 -4.68
N GLY A 120 -0.81 14.81 -4.17
CA GLY A 120 0.48 14.47 -4.77
C GLY A 120 0.39 13.54 -5.97
N TYR A 121 1.49 13.39 -6.70
CA TYR A 121 1.62 12.49 -7.86
C TYR A 121 2.79 11.51 -7.65
N PRO A 122 2.63 10.49 -6.79
CA PRO A 122 3.74 9.65 -6.38
C PRO A 122 4.29 8.78 -7.49
N THR A 123 5.58 8.47 -7.41
CA THR A 123 6.23 7.43 -8.22
C THR A 123 7.12 6.51 -7.38
N ASN A 124 7.52 5.37 -7.95
CA ASN A 124 8.52 4.49 -7.33
C ASN A 124 9.92 5.15 -7.34
N GLN A 125 10.62 5.16 -6.20
CA GLN A 125 11.92 5.81 -6.07
C GLN A 125 13.01 5.14 -6.93
N ALA A 126 13.15 3.81 -6.85
CA ALA A 126 14.11 3.08 -7.67
C ALA A 126 13.51 2.66 -9.01
N GLU A 127 14.28 2.74 -10.11
CA GLU A 127 13.87 2.24 -11.43
C GLU A 127 13.40 0.77 -11.37
N LYS A 128 12.46 0.42 -12.25
CA LYS A 128 11.86 -0.91 -12.30
C LYS A 128 11.93 -1.54 -13.69
N GLY A 129 12.08 -2.86 -13.69
CA GLY A 129 12.30 -3.65 -14.89
C GLY A 129 11.02 -4.14 -15.57
N ALA A 130 11.20 -5.05 -16.53
CA ALA A 130 10.14 -5.56 -17.39
C ALA A 130 8.97 -6.23 -16.66
N VAL A 131 9.20 -6.80 -15.47
CA VAL A 131 8.14 -7.45 -14.66
C VAL A 131 7.06 -6.42 -14.30
N LEU A 132 7.48 -5.28 -13.76
CA LEU A 132 6.55 -4.23 -13.35
C LEU A 132 5.88 -3.61 -14.57
N LYS A 133 6.65 -3.33 -15.64
CA LYS A 133 6.10 -2.83 -16.90
C LYS A 133 4.97 -3.73 -17.43
N GLN A 134 5.18 -5.04 -17.45
CA GLN A 134 4.18 -6.00 -17.93
C GLN A 134 2.95 -6.04 -17.01
N ALA A 135 3.16 -6.03 -15.70
CA ALA A 135 2.05 -6.05 -14.74
C ALA A 135 1.19 -4.79 -14.83
N VAL A 136 1.80 -3.61 -14.98
CA VAL A 136 1.08 -2.34 -15.19
C VAL A 136 0.33 -2.35 -16.53
N ALA A 137 0.95 -2.89 -17.60
CA ALA A 137 0.27 -3.06 -18.88
C ALA A 137 -0.94 -4.02 -18.78
N ASN A 138 -0.85 -5.07 -17.97
CA ASN A 138 -1.97 -5.97 -17.70
C ASN A 138 -3.09 -5.27 -16.92
N ASN A 139 -2.75 -4.47 -15.90
CA ASN A 139 -3.71 -3.61 -15.21
C ASN A 139 -4.44 -2.71 -16.21
N TYR A 140 -3.71 -1.98 -17.06
CA TYR A 140 -4.30 -1.11 -18.08
C TYR A 140 -5.25 -1.87 -19.01
N LYS A 141 -4.80 -3.02 -19.55
CA LYS A 141 -5.64 -3.87 -20.41
C LYS A 141 -6.94 -4.26 -19.72
N GLN A 142 -6.88 -4.77 -18.49
CA GLN A 142 -8.08 -5.10 -17.72
C GLN A 142 -8.99 -3.88 -17.55
N LEU A 143 -8.43 -2.74 -17.12
CA LEU A 143 -9.18 -1.49 -16.92
C LEU A 143 -9.85 -0.98 -18.19
N THR A 144 -9.25 -1.19 -19.35
CA THR A 144 -9.84 -0.83 -20.66
C THR A 144 -10.82 -1.86 -21.21
N LEU A 145 -10.61 -3.15 -20.90
CA LEU A 145 -11.42 -4.27 -21.40
C LEU A 145 -12.69 -4.48 -20.58
N PHE A 146 -12.76 -4.01 -19.33
CA PHE A 146 -13.99 -4.00 -18.54
C PHE A 146 -15.10 -3.06 -19.07
N ASN A 147 -14.87 -2.39 -20.22
CA ASN A 147 -15.92 -1.72 -21.01
C ASN A 147 -16.59 -2.63 -22.06
N ALA A 148 -16.21 -3.91 -22.16
CA ALA A 148 -16.84 -4.85 -23.07
C ALA A 148 -17.18 -6.16 -22.34
N ASP A 149 -18.43 -6.58 -22.52
CA ASP A 149 -19.20 -7.66 -21.87
C ASP A 149 -18.66 -9.10 -22.07
N LEU A 150 -17.33 -9.31 -22.09
CA LEU A 150 -16.72 -10.54 -22.58
C LEU A 150 -15.49 -11.00 -21.77
N ALA A 151 -15.60 -11.13 -20.45
CA ALA A 151 -14.62 -11.89 -19.67
C ALA A 151 -15.14 -13.31 -19.42
N SER A 152 -14.81 -14.24 -20.33
CA SER A 152 -15.11 -15.66 -20.13
C SER A 152 -14.50 -16.19 -18.81
N THR A 153 -15.20 -17.10 -18.14
CA THR A 153 -14.87 -17.66 -16.81
C THR A 153 -13.46 -18.28 -16.70
N ARG A 154 -12.81 -18.55 -17.85
CA ARG A 154 -11.43 -19.06 -17.93
C ARG A 154 -10.37 -17.98 -17.71
N LEU A 155 -10.65 -16.72 -18.05
CA LEU A 155 -9.72 -15.62 -17.77
C LEU A 155 -9.72 -15.25 -16.28
N ALA A 156 -10.87 -15.39 -15.60
CA ALA A 156 -11.08 -14.91 -14.22
C ALA A 156 -10.07 -15.45 -13.19
N ASN A 157 -9.43 -16.60 -13.45
CA ASN A 157 -8.45 -17.24 -12.57
C ASN A 157 -7.03 -17.33 -13.16
N SER A 158 -6.78 -16.70 -14.32
CA SER A 158 -5.46 -16.70 -14.94
C SER A 158 -4.54 -15.65 -14.29
N LYS A 159 -3.21 -15.84 -14.41
CA LYS A 159 -2.23 -14.81 -13.98
C LYS A 159 -2.40 -13.47 -14.72
N GLU A 160 -3.10 -13.47 -15.86
CA GLU A 160 -3.36 -12.28 -16.66
C GLU A 160 -4.56 -11.48 -16.15
N ALA A 161 -5.41 -12.06 -15.28
CA ALA A 161 -6.53 -11.38 -14.63
C ALA A 161 -6.19 -10.84 -13.22
N THR A 162 -5.03 -11.18 -12.66
CA THR A 162 -4.58 -10.64 -11.37
C THR A 162 -4.18 -9.18 -11.50
N GLN A 163 -4.81 -8.28 -10.73
CA GLN A 163 -4.40 -6.88 -10.65
C GLN A 163 -3.16 -6.74 -9.77
N LEU A 164 -2.16 -6.00 -10.24
CA LEU A 164 -1.03 -5.63 -9.40
C LEU A 164 -1.32 -4.34 -8.64
N TRP A 165 -1.31 -4.41 -7.31
CA TRP A 165 -1.34 -3.28 -6.39
C TRP A 165 0.05 -3.03 -5.81
N VAL A 166 0.40 -1.76 -5.59
CA VAL A 166 1.68 -1.34 -5.04
C VAL A 166 1.46 -0.75 -3.67
N LEU A 167 2.04 -1.35 -2.63
CA LEU A 167 2.18 -0.72 -1.33
C LEU A 167 3.40 0.19 -1.40
N LEU A 168 3.15 1.50 -1.58
CA LEU A 168 4.17 2.54 -1.54
C LEU A 168 4.35 3.02 -0.11
N TYR A 169 5.60 3.28 0.26
CA TYR A 169 5.92 3.98 1.51
C TYR A 169 6.97 5.06 1.27
N HIS A 170 6.90 6.13 2.05
CA HIS A 170 7.88 7.20 2.11
C HIS A 170 8.12 7.59 3.57
N VAL A 171 9.38 7.69 3.97
CA VAL A 171 9.77 8.19 5.29
C VAL A 171 10.26 9.62 5.13
N SER A 172 9.52 10.57 5.70
CA SER A 172 9.91 11.98 5.81
C SER A 172 10.43 12.27 7.22
N THR A 173 11.36 13.21 7.32
CA THR A 173 11.73 13.82 8.61
C THR A 173 11.14 15.24 8.63
N GLY A 174 10.27 15.51 9.60
CA GLY A 174 9.65 16.82 9.78
C GLY A 174 10.65 17.88 10.25
N SER A 175 10.24 19.16 10.19
CA SER A 175 11.05 20.28 10.68
C SER A 175 11.35 20.22 12.19
N ASN A 176 10.54 19.47 12.94
CA ASN A 176 10.75 19.17 14.36
C ASN A 176 11.71 18.00 14.61
N GLY A 177 12.35 17.46 13.56
CA GLY A 177 13.26 16.31 13.62
C GLY A 177 12.56 14.95 13.80
N LYS A 178 11.23 14.91 13.91
CA LYS A 178 10.48 13.65 14.07
C LYS A 178 10.25 12.99 12.71
N SER A 179 10.34 11.66 12.69
CA SER A 179 10.02 10.89 11.50
C SER A 179 8.51 10.74 11.31
N GLU A 180 8.09 10.76 10.05
CA GLU A 180 6.74 10.43 9.60
C GLU A 180 6.86 9.36 8.51
N ILE A 181 6.07 8.29 8.62
CA ILE A 181 5.91 7.32 7.55
C ILE A 181 4.57 7.58 6.89
N ARG A 182 4.61 7.84 5.59
CA ARG A 182 3.44 7.96 4.73
C ARG A 182 3.38 6.72 3.85
N ALA A 183 2.21 6.10 3.73
CA ALA A 183 2.04 4.91 2.93
C ALA A 183 0.70 4.94 2.19
N GLU A 184 0.66 4.25 1.05
CA GLU A 184 -0.56 4.10 0.25
C GLU A 184 -0.55 2.75 -0.48
N LEU A 185 -1.75 2.19 -0.68
CA LEU A 185 -1.96 1.03 -1.54
C LEU A 185 -2.60 1.51 -2.85
N SER A 186 -1.82 1.45 -3.93
CA SER A 186 -2.19 2.13 -5.19
C SER A 186 -2.17 1.17 -6.38
N LEU A 187 -3.15 1.34 -7.28
CA LEU A 187 -3.30 0.58 -8.51
C LEU A 187 -2.69 1.37 -9.68
N PRO A 188 -1.51 0.99 -10.20
CA PRO A 188 -0.88 1.70 -11.30
C PRO A 188 -1.65 1.48 -12.60
N SER A 189 -1.78 2.55 -13.39
CA SER A 189 -2.40 2.54 -14.72
C SER A 189 -1.42 2.77 -15.85
N GLU A 190 -0.25 3.38 -15.58
CA GLU A 190 0.70 3.73 -16.63
C GLU A 190 2.16 3.65 -16.16
N PHE A 191 3.04 3.21 -17.06
CA PHE A 191 4.46 2.99 -16.77
C PHE A 191 5.34 3.44 -17.94
N GLU A 192 6.21 4.41 -17.68
CA GLU A 192 7.14 4.98 -18.66
C GLU A 192 8.52 5.16 -18.02
N ARG A 193 9.60 5.07 -18.82
CA ARG A 193 10.98 5.36 -18.36
C ARG A 193 11.35 4.65 -17.03
N LYS A 194 10.91 3.39 -16.88
CA LYS A 194 11.14 2.55 -15.70
C LYS A 194 10.46 3.04 -14.41
N LYS A 195 9.47 3.91 -14.52
CA LYS A 195 8.70 4.53 -13.44
C LYS A 195 7.20 4.37 -13.68
N ILE A 196 6.43 4.26 -12.60
CA ILE A 196 4.98 4.42 -12.64
C ILE A 196 4.70 5.91 -12.76
N ILE A 197 3.95 6.30 -13.79
CA ILE A 197 3.66 7.72 -14.06
C ILE A 197 2.19 8.06 -13.87
N ASN A 198 1.32 7.07 -13.70
CA ASN A 198 -0.10 7.29 -13.47
C ASN A 198 -0.73 6.14 -12.66
N TRP A 199 -1.82 6.49 -11.96
CA TRP A 199 -2.53 5.60 -11.04
C TRP A 199 -4.02 5.61 -11.38
N LYS A 200 -4.63 4.43 -11.42
CA LYS A 200 -6.10 4.30 -11.52
C LYS A 200 -6.77 4.63 -10.20
N GLU A 201 -6.19 4.17 -9.10
CA GLU A 201 -6.71 4.32 -7.75
C GLU A 201 -5.55 4.44 -6.76
N ARG A 202 -5.72 5.30 -5.76
CA ARG A 202 -4.79 5.49 -4.64
C ARG A 202 -5.59 5.40 -3.34
N ILE A 203 -5.23 4.46 -2.47
CA ILE A 203 -5.80 4.32 -1.13
C ILE A 203 -4.74 4.81 -0.15
N ILE A 204 -4.89 6.04 0.32
CA ILE A 204 -3.96 6.72 1.21
C ILE A 204 -4.24 6.27 2.64
N LEU A 205 -3.21 5.77 3.31
CA LEU A 205 -3.29 5.35 4.70
C LEU A 205 -3.02 6.54 5.62
N SER A 206 -3.54 6.47 6.85
CA SER A 206 -3.21 7.43 7.90
C SER A 206 -1.71 7.47 8.13
N SER A 207 -1.13 8.66 8.22
CA SER A 207 0.30 8.81 8.49
C SER A 207 0.67 8.22 9.85
N ILE A 208 1.88 7.68 9.91
CA ILE A 208 2.43 7.00 11.06
C ILE A 208 3.52 7.88 11.64
N LEU A 209 3.41 8.19 12.93
CA LEU A 209 4.43 8.89 13.70
C LEU A 209 5.09 7.85 14.62
N PRO A 210 6.26 7.27 14.25
CA PRO A 210 6.88 6.19 15.03
C PRO A 210 7.28 6.62 16.44
N ASP A 211 7.64 7.90 16.59
CA ASP A 211 8.03 8.52 17.85
C ASP A 211 6.87 9.30 18.51
N GLY A 212 5.64 9.08 18.04
CA GLY A 212 4.44 9.67 18.63
C GLY A 212 4.10 8.97 19.94
N GLU A 213 3.71 9.74 20.96
CA GLU A 213 3.07 9.14 22.13
C GLU A 213 1.82 8.39 21.65
N ALA A 214 1.67 7.13 22.10
CA ALA A 214 0.40 6.44 21.92
C ALA A 214 -0.69 7.35 22.50
N PHE A 215 -1.73 7.63 21.71
CA PHE A 215 -2.96 8.16 22.28
C PHE A 215 -3.52 7.06 23.19
N ILE A 216 -3.05 7.02 24.44
CA ILE A 216 -3.80 6.37 25.51
C ILE A 216 -5.08 7.20 25.57
N GLN A 217 -6.15 6.62 25.04
CA GLN A 217 -7.48 7.08 25.37
C GLN A 217 -7.53 6.98 26.89
N ASN A 218 -7.39 8.11 27.57
CA ASN A 218 -7.65 8.17 29.00
C ASN A 218 -9.14 7.86 29.12
N ASP A 219 -9.48 6.57 29.24
CA ASP A 219 -10.70 6.18 29.92
C ASP A 219 -10.60 6.87 31.27
N SER A 220 -11.37 7.94 31.40
CA SER A 220 -11.58 8.59 32.68
C SER A 220 -11.98 7.46 33.63
N PRO A 221 -11.37 7.35 34.83
CA PRO A 221 -11.69 6.27 35.74
C PRO A 221 -13.21 6.20 35.89
N THR A 222 -13.82 5.17 35.31
CA THR A 222 -15.21 4.81 35.64
C THR A 222 -15.23 4.74 37.15
N GLY A 223 -16.14 5.52 37.75
CA GLY A 223 -16.21 5.74 39.18
C GLY A 223 -16.15 4.45 40.00
N PRO A 224 -15.95 4.56 41.33
CA PRO A 224 -15.62 3.42 42.18
C PRO A 224 -16.55 2.24 41.91
N ILE A 225 -15.97 1.13 41.45
CA ILE A 225 -16.68 -0.13 41.26
C ILE A 225 -16.96 -0.68 42.65
N ASP A 226 -18.23 -0.68 43.04
CA ASP A 226 -18.67 -1.31 44.28
C ASP A 226 -18.84 -2.81 44.03
N VAL A 227 -17.84 -3.59 44.46
CA VAL A 227 -17.86 -5.05 44.34
C VAL A 227 -18.45 -5.62 45.63
N PRO A 228 -19.66 -6.19 45.62
CA PRO A 228 -20.22 -6.82 46.81
C PRO A 228 -19.43 -8.08 47.16
N ILE A 229 -18.82 -8.09 48.35
CA ILE A 229 -18.10 -9.24 48.89
C ILE A 229 -19.06 -10.07 49.73
N GLU A 230 -19.48 -11.24 49.25
CA GLU A 230 -20.09 -12.26 50.11
C GLU A 230 -19.00 -13.04 50.84
N ARG A 231 -19.01 -12.99 52.18
CA ARG A 231 -18.13 -13.81 53.00
C ARG A 231 -18.64 -15.24 53.02
N ARG A 232 -17.80 -16.17 52.57
CA ARG A 232 -18.06 -17.60 52.68
C ARG A 232 -17.95 -18.01 54.15
N THR A 233 -19.07 -18.27 54.82
CA THR A 233 -19.08 -18.98 56.11
C THR A 233 -18.63 -20.42 55.87
N GLY A 234 -17.47 -20.77 56.43
CA GLY A 234 -16.98 -22.13 56.42
C GLY A 234 -17.87 -23.05 57.27
N THR A 235 -18.11 -24.25 56.75
CA THR A 235 -18.51 -25.43 57.52
C THR A 235 -17.32 -26.35 57.66
#